data_AF-A0A8T0GV69-F1
#
_entry.id   AF-A0A8T0GV69-F1
#
_cell.length_a   1.000
_cell.length_b   1.000
_cell.length_c   1.000
_cell.angle_alpha   90.00
_cell.angle_beta   90.00
_cell.angle_gamma   90.00
#
_symmetry.space_group_name_H-M   'P 1'
#
loop_
_entity.id
_entity.type
_entity.pdbx_description
1 polymer ?
#
loop_
_entity_poly.entity_id
_entity_poly.type
_entity_poly.pdbx_seq_one_letter_code
_entity_poly.pdbx_strand_id
1 'polypeptide(L)'
;MDTKVTTVIVNNTKHGLTMKVGNRQCYARLTSVKVGGEYKMQLDVNWTYQEFMVQDKARSHNQVFINSDDCCDYERITIQELDGKFNVQKDLRGQFRSSCSAVEEESSSVTSSWKSWLCKFIYV
;
A
#
# COMPACT_ATOMS: atom_id res chain seq x y z
N MET A 1 -15.38 -11.89 -17.18
CA MET A 1 -13.99 -11.39 -17.19
C MET A 1 -13.62 -11.17 -15.74
N ASP A 2 -12.72 -11.98 -15.18
CA ASP A 2 -12.25 -11.77 -13.81
C ASP A 2 -11.49 -10.44 -13.74
N THR A 3 -12.10 -9.43 -13.13
CA THR A 3 -11.48 -8.14 -12.84
C THR A 3 -10.48 -8.31 -11.71
N LYS A 4 -9.35 -8.96 -11.99
CA LYS A 4 -8.25 -9.09 -11.03
C LYS A 4 -7.56 -7.74 -10.86
N VAL A 5 -7.62 -7.19 -9.65
CA VAL A 5 -6.91 -5.95 -9.32
C VAL A 5 -5.42 -6.25 -9.25
N THR A 6 -4.63 -5.49 -10.01
CA THR A 6 -3.17 -5.62 -10.04
C THR A 6 -2.51 -4.37 -9.48
N THR A 7 -1.55 -4.57 -8.57
CA THR A 7 -0.68 -3.52 -8.02
C THR A 7 0.76 -3.84 -8.29
N VAL A 8 1.52 -2.83 -8.70
CA VAL A 8 2.95 -2.96 -8.97
C VAL A 8 3.74 -2.54 -7.74
N ILE A 9 4.51 -3.46 -7.18
CA ILE A 9 5.40 -3.21 -6.06
C ILE A 9 6.82 -3.06 -6.60
N VAL A 10 7.44 -1.91 -6.36
CA VAL A 10 8.70 -1.50 -6.97
C VAL A 10 9.77 -1.41 -5.90
N ASN A 11 10.94 -1.97 -6.18
CA ASN A 11 12.10 -1.86 -5.32
C ASN A 11 13.05 -0.77 -5.84
N ASN A 12 13.03 0.39 -5.20
CA ASN A 12 13.98 1.49 -5.45
C ASN A 12 14.98 1.65 -4.29
N THR A 13 15.25 0.57 -3.56
CA THR A 13 16.27 0.53 -2.50
C THR A 13 17.62 0.09 -3.06
N LYS A 14 18.68 0.17 -2.25
CA LYS A 14 20.03 -0.29 -2.63
C LYS A 14 20.20 -1.81 -2.51
N HIS A 15 19.20 -2.51 -1.98
CA HIS A 15 19.27 -3.94 -1.66
C HIS A 15 18.12 -4.73 -2.29
N GLY A 16 18.29 -6.05 -2.38
CA GLY A 16 17.19 -6.93 -2.79
C GLY A 16 16.16 -7.03 -1.68
N LEU A 17 14.87 -7.05 -2.03
CA LEU A 17 13.78 -7.22 -1.07
C LEU A 17 13.27 -8.66 -1.09
N THR A 18 12.88 -9.16 0.07
CA THR A 18 12.11 -10.41 0.21
C THR A 18 10.72 -10.07 0.66
N MET A 19 9.74 -10.52 -0.11
CA MET A 19 8.33 -10.38 0.22
C MET A 19 7.83 -11.68 0.85
N LYS A 20 7.07 -11.53 1.93
CA LYS A 20 6.42 -12.63 2.64
C LYS A 20 4.94 -12.29 2.82
N VAL A 21 4.10 -13.31 2.80
CA VAL A 21 2.66 -13.22 3.08
C VAL A 21 2.37 -13.96 4.37
N GLY A 22 1.48 -13.41 5.19
CA GLY A 22 1.10 -14.08 6.43
C GLY A 22 0.11 -13.29 7.26
N ASN A 23 -0.23 -13.89 8.40
CA ASN A 23 -0.75 -13.15 9.54
C ASN A 23 0.43 -12.95 10.51
N ARG A 24 0.39 -11.92 11.37
CA ARG A 24 1.51 -11.51 12.23
C ARG A 24 2.25 -12.61 13.02
N GLN A 25 1.63 -13.77 13.17
CA GLN A 25 2.18 -14.95 13.84
C GLN A 25 3.04 -15.83 12.92
N CYS A 26 2.69 -15.94 11.62
CA CYS A 26 3.33 -16.84 10.67
C CYS A 26 3.47 -16.20 9.28
N TYR A 27 4.70 -16.14 8.75
CA TYR A 27 5.00 -15.61 7.42
C TYR A 27 5.61 -16.67 6.50
N ALA A 28 5.04 -16.83 5.32
CA ALA A 28 5.58 -17.64 4.23
C ALA A 28 6.25 -16.75 3.17
N ARG A 29 7.36 -17.21 2.58
CA ARG A 29 8.03 -16.46 1.51
C ARG A 29 7.13 -16.47 0.26
N LEU A 30 6.84 -15.27 -0.24
CA LEU A 30 6.09 -15.08 -1.47
C LEU A 30 7.04 -14.95 -2.66
N THR A 31 7.98 -14.00 -2.60
CA THR A 31 8.90 -13.72 -3.71
C THR A 31 10.13 -12.93 -3.26
N SER A 32 11.05 -12.65 -4.19
CA SER A 32 12.14 -11.69 -4.01
C SER A 32 12.16 -10.68 -5.16
N VAL A 33 12.32 -9.42 -4.82
CA VAL A 33 12.38 -8.31 -5.78
C VAL A 33 13.81 -7.78 -5.84
N LYS A 34 14.43 -7.86 -7.03
CA LYS A 34 15.80 -7.35 -7.24
C LYS A 34 15.83 -5.82 -7.14
N VAL A 35 17.02 -5.24 -6.97
CA VAL A 35 17.23 -3.78 -7.01
C VAL A 35 16.73 -3.24 -8.37
N GLY A 36 15.93 -2.18 -8.34
CA GLY A 36 15.27 -1.61 -9.52
C GLY A 36 14.19 -2.51 -10.13
N GLY A 37 13.90 -3.65 -9.51
CA GLY A 37 12.94 -4.62 -9.99
C GLY A 37 11.51 -4.31 -9.54
N GLU A 38 10.56 -4.98 -10.19
CA GLU A 38 9.14 -4.85 -9.89
C GLU A 38 8.51 -6.23 -9.68
N TYR A 39 7.48 -6.27 -8.85
CA TYR A 39 6.61 -7.43 -8.65
C TYR A 39 5.16 -7.02 -8.87
N LYS A 40 4.44 -7.77 -9.69
CA LYS A 40 3.01 -7.54 -9.96
C LYS A 40 2.19 -8.40 -9.00
N MET A 41 1.63 -7.75 -7.98
CA MET A 41 0.69 -8.39 -7.07
C MET A 41 -0.68 -8.46 -7.76
N GLN A 42 -1.16 -9.67 -8.01
CA GLN A 42 -2.55 -9.88 -8.43
C GLN A 42 -3.35 -10.32 -7.21
N LEU A 43 -4.30 -9.48 -6.80
CA LEU A 43 -5.24 -9.85 -5.75
C LEU A 43 -6.44 -10.56 -6.35
N ASP A 44 -6.80 -11.66 -5.70
CA ASP A 44 -8.05 -12.39 -5.93
C ASP A 44 -9.00 -12.16 -4.75
N VAL A 45 -10.27 -12.53 -4.89
CA VAL A 45 -11.32 -12.34 -3.87
C VAL A 45 -10.99 -13.01 -2.54
N ASN A 46 -10.08 -14.00 -2.55
CA ASN A 46 -9.63 -14.73 -1.38
C ASN A 46 -8.49 -14.05 -0.59
N TRP A 47 -8.00 -12.89 -1.02
CA TRP A 47 -6.87 -12.20 -0.40
C TRP A 47 -7.26 -11.12 0.62
N THR A 48 -8.54 -11.08 1.01
CA THR A 48 -9.03 -10.16 2.04
C THR A 48 -8.25 -10.33 3.35
N TYR A 49 -7.81 -9.22 3.93
CA TYR A 49 -7.09 -9.16 5.21
C TYR A 49 -5.70 -9.79 5.23
N GLN A 50 -5.02 -9.88 4.09
CA GLN A 50 -3.63 -10.35 4.02
C GLN A 50 -2.64 -9.22 4.32
N GLU A 51 -1.61 -9.54 5.11
CA GLU A 51 -0.48 -8.64 5.40
C GLU A 51 0.77 -9.16 4.68
N PHE A 52 1.37 -8.29 3.88
CA PHE A 52 2.59 -8.56 3.12
C PHE A 52 3.76 -7.86 3.80
N MET A 53 4.66 -8.64 4.39
CA MET A 53 5.91 -8.13 4.92
C MET A 53 6.93 -8.00 3.79
N VAL A 54 7.49 -6.82 3.61
CA VAL A 54 8.62 -6.58 2.72
C VAL A 54 9.85 -6.25 3.55
N GLN A 55 10.87 -7.08 3.41
CA GLN A 55 12.06 -7.08 4.26
C GLN A 55 13.33 -6.98 3.41
N ASP A 56 14.32 -6.24 3.88
CA ASP A 56 15.64 -6.23 3.27
C ASP A 56 16.26 -7.63 3.34
N LYS A 57 16.77 -8.14 2.22
CA LYS A 57 17.48 -9.43 2.17
C LYS A 57 18.78 -9.42 3.00
N ALA A 58 19.44 -8.28 3.13
CA ALA A 58 20.68 -8.11 3.90
C ALA A 58 20.43 -7.71 5.36
N ARG A 59 19.31 -7.03 5.64
CA ARG A 59 19.01 -6.44 6.96
C ARG A 59 17.59 -6.77 7.42
N SER A 60 17.42 -7.92 8.04
CA SER A 60 16.09 -8.39 8.48
C SER A 60 15.33 -7.43 9.40
N HIS A 61 16.00 -6.53 10.11
CA HIS A 61 15.34 -5.54 10.96
C HIS A 61 14.67 -4.39 10.18
N ASN A 62 15.04 -4.18 8.91
CA ASN A 62 14.44 -3.15 8.06
C ASN A 62 13.30 -3.78 7.24
N GLN A 63 12.07 -3.48 7.64
CA GLN A 63 10.87 -4.05 7.04
C GLN A 63 9.71 -3.06 6.99
N VAL A 64 8.83 -3.23 6.02
CA VAL A 64 7.56 -2.52 5.89
C VAL A 64 6.44 -3.52 5.65
N PHE A 65 5.22 -3.12 5.98
CA PHE A 65 4.03 -3.92 5.76
C PHE A 65 3.15 -3.24 4.73
N ILE A 66 2.67 -4.02 3.77
CA ILE A 66 1.67 -3.65 2.79
C ILE A 66 0.47 -4.53 3.07
N ASN A 67 -0.73 -3.97 3.16
CA ASN A 67 -1.94 -4.78 3.34
C ASN A 67 -2.64 -5.05 1.99
N SER A 68 -3.62 -5.95 2.00
CA SER A 68 -4.46 -6.20 0.82
C SER A 68 -5.17 -4.93 0.34
N ASP A 69 -5.59 -4.08 1.26
CA ASP A 69 -6.38 -2.87 0.95
C ASP A 69 -5.52 -1.85 0.17
N ASP A 70 -4.24 -1.70 0.54
CA ASP A 70 -3.26 -0.91 -0.19
C ASP A 70 -3.12 -1.39 -1.64
N CYS A 71 -3.17 -2.71 -1.86
CA CYS A 71 -3.13 -3.27 -3.20
C CYS A 71 -4.47 -3.09 -3.95
N CYS A 72 -5.58 -2.82 -3.26
CA CYS A 72 -6.82 -2.42 -3.92
C CYS A 72 -6.79 -0.94 -4.32
N ASP A 73 -6.35 -0.09 -3.40
CA ASP A 73 -6.42 1.38 -3.51
C ASP A 73 -5.33 1.97 -4.43
N TYR A 74 -4.13 1.39 -4.38
CA TYR A 74 -2.96 1.91 -5.07
C TYR A 74 -2.58 1.04 -6.27
N GLU A 75 -2.32 1.68 -7.40
CA GLU A 75 -1.85 0.99 -8.61
C GLU A 75 -0.36 0.67 -8.55
N ARG A 76 0.40 1.48 -7.81
CA ARG A 76 1.85 1.36 -7.67
C ARG A 76 2.25 1.69 -6.24
N ILE A 77 3.10 0.83 -5.67
CA ILE A 77 3.70 0.98 -4.35
C ILE A 77 5.22 0.91 -4.53
N THR A 78 5.90 2.02 -4.30
CA THR A 78 7.36 2.12 -4.44
C THR A 78 8.01 2.11 -3.08
N ILE A 79 8.87 1.12 -2.84
CA ILE A 79 9.68 1.02 -1.64
C ILE A 79 11.03 1.67 -1.93
N GLN A 80 11.34 2.71 -1.17
CA GLN A 80 12.56 3.50 -1.27
C GLN A 80 13.31 3.42 0.05
N GLU A 81 14.59 3.79 0.03
CA GLU A 81 15.40 3.88 1.24
C GLU A 81 15.82 5.33 1.46
N LEU A 82 15.39 5.90 2.59
CA LEU A 82 15.73 7.25 3.04
C LEU A 82 16.36 7.14 4.43
N ASP A 83 17.57 7.66 4.59
CA ASP A 83 18.34 7.64 5.85
C ASP A 83 18.45 6.24 6.49
N GLY A 84 18.62 5.21 5.65
CA GLY A 84 18.77 3.82 6.09
C GLY A 84 17.46 3.16 6.54
N LYS A 85 16.31 3.80 6.34
CA LYS A 85 14.97 3.27 6.62
C LYS A 85 14.16 3.15 5.35
N PHE A 86 13.25 2.19 5.33
CA PHE A 86 12.31 2.07 4.23
C PHE A 86 11.23 3.15 4.30
N ASN A 87 11.01 3.81 3.17
CA ASN A 87 9.90 4.72 2.92
C ASN A 87 9.02 4.14 1.82
N VAL A 88 7.70 4.27 1.97
CA VAL A 88 6.73 3.71 1.03
C VAL A 88 5.98 4.84 0.36
N GLN A 89 6.18 5.01 -0.94
CA GLN A 89 5.40 5.91 -1.77
C GLN A 89 4.27 5.12 -2.44
N LYS A 90 3.06 5.66 -2.43
CA LYS A 90 1.86 4.99 -2.96
C LYS A 90 1.16 5.89 -3.98
N ASP A 91 0.93 5.37 -5.17
CA ASP A 91 0.26 6.09 -6.25
C ASP A 91 -1.19 5.60 -6.37
N LEU A 92 -2.14 6.52 -6.14
CA LEU A 92 -3.58 6.21 -6.16
C LEU A 92 -4.02 5.78 -7.55
N ARG A 93 -4.86 4.74 -7.59
CA ARG A 93 -5.51 4.30 -8.82
C ARG A 93 -6.42 5.40 -9.34
N GLY A 94 -6.45 5.60 -10.66
CA GLY A 94 -7.17 6.72 -11.31
C GLY A 94 -8.63 6.89 -10.89
N GLN A 95 -9.33 5.79 -10.58
CA GLN A 95 -10.72 5.80 -10.11
C GLN A 95 -10.92 6.53 -8.77
N PHE A 96 -9.87 6.69 -7.96
CA PHE A 96 -9.91 7.40 -6.68
C PHE A 96 -9.35 8.83 -6.77
N ARG A 97 -8.60 9.16 -7.84
CA ARG A 97 -8.01 10.50 -8.01
C ARG A 97 -9.08 11.59 -8.14
N SER A 98 -10.17 11.31 -8.85
CA SER A 98 -11.28 12.28 -9.00
C SER A 98 -12.08 12.52 -7.72
N SER A 99 -12.09 11.57 -6.77
CA SER A 99 -12.84 11.70 -5.51
C SER A 99 -12.05 12.42 -4.42
N CYS A 100 -10.71 12.44 -4.50
CA CYS A 100 -9.86 13.17 -3.57
C CYS A 100 -9.60 14.63 -3.98
N SER A 101 -9.69 14.97 -5.28
CA SER A 101 -9.52 16.36 -5.75
C SER A 101 -10.70 17.29 -5.45
N ALA A 102 -11.82 16.77 -4.93
CA ALA A 102 -13.01 17.57 -4.62
C ALA A 102 -12.96 18.28 -3.24
N VAL A 103 -11.81 18.27 -2.55
CA VAL A 103 -11.67 18.85 -1.19
C VAL A 103 -10.83 20.14 -1.17
N GLU A 104 -10.25 20.56 -2.29
CA GLU A 104 -9.44 21.78 -2.39
C GLU A 104 -9.95 22.76 -3.45
N GLU A 105 -11.25 22.95 -3.57
CA GLU A 105 -11.81 24.19 -4.13
C GLU A 105 -13.30 24.22 -3.83
N GLU A 106 -13.69 24.98 -2.82
CA GLU A 106 -14.76 25.99 -2.89
C GLU A 106 -15.20 26.35 -1.48
N SER A 107 -14.81 27.57 -1.12
CA SER A 107 -15.46 28.36 -0.10
C SER A 107 -16.97 28.45 -0.34
N SER A 108 -17.70 28.37 0.79
CA SER A 108 -19.02 28.94 1.04
C SER A 108 -20.27 28.06 0.86
N SER A 109 -20.97 27.97 2.00
CA SER A 109 -22.41 27.82 2.21
C SER A 109 -22.99 26.41 2.43
N VAL A 110 -23.07 26.08 3.74
CA VAL A 110 -24.21 25.52 4.50
C VAL A 110 -25.27 24.78 3.65
N THR A 111 -25.55 23.48 3.86
CA THR A 111 -26.42 23.01 4.96
C THR A 111 -26.50 21.47 4.97
N SER A 112 -26.30 20.91 6.17
CA SER A 112 -26.99 19.73 6.77
C SER A 112 -26.97 18.37 6.02
N SER A 113 -26.85 17.20 6.65
CA SER A 113 -26.71 16.79 8.05
C SER A 113 -26.77 15.26 8.04
N TRP A 114 -25.62 14.55 8.07
CA TRP A 114 -25.46 13.21 8.70
C TRP A 114 -24.06 12.59 8.51
N LYS A 115 -23.35 12.86 7.41
CA LYS A 115 -22.06 12.18 7.12
C LYS A 115 -20.86 12.66 7.95
N SER A 116 -21.06 13.60 8.87
CA SER A 116 -20.01 14.22 9.70
C SER A 116 -19.59 13.38 10.94
N TRP A 117 -20.14 12.18 11.12
CA TRP A 117 -19.92 11.40 12.36
C TRP A 117 -18.71 10.46 12.37
N LEU A 118 -18.06 10.15 11.24
CA LEU A 118 -16.95 9.18 11.26
C LEU A 118 -15.55 9.79 11.27
N CYS A 119 -15.39 11.11 11.11
CA CYS A 119 -14.08 11.78 11.20
C CYS A 119 -13.69 12.19 12.64
N LYS A 120 -14.20 11.50 13.67
CA LYS A 120 -13.97 11.87 15.08
C LYS A 120 -13.40 10.76 15.97
N PHE A 121 -12.63 9.83 15.41
CA PHE A 121 -11.67 9.01 16.17
C PHE A 121 -10.47 8.84 15.23
N ILE A 122 -9.34 9.52 15.42
CA ILE A 122 -8.33 9.24 16.44
C ILE A 122 -7.47 10.49 16.59
N TYR A 123 -7.45 11.09 17.77
CA TYR A 123 -6.30 11.80 18.35
C TYR A 123 -6.51 11.86 19.85
N VAL A 124 -5.95 10.87 20.56
CA VAL A 124 -5.24 11.04 21.85
C VAL A 124 -4.09 10.04 21.83
#